data_AF-W6L3I0-F1
#
_entry.id   AF-W6L3I0-F1
#
_cell.length_a   1.000
_cell.length_b   1.000
_cell.length_c   1.000
_cell.angle_alpha   90.00
_cell.angle_beta   90.00
_cell.angle_gamma   90.00
#
_symmetry.space_group_name_H-M   'P 1'
#
loop_
_entity.id
_entity.type
_entity.pdbx_description
1 polymer ?
#
loop_
_entity_poly.entity_id
_entity_poly.type
_entity_poly.pdbx_seq_one_letter_code
_entity_poly.pdbx_strand_id
1 'polypeptide(L)'
;MLRLVCFRRASYFVQTPFDHQPIAIPKVVSLSKTVDQIAPSKTISRRDEVKLLLEQLPNACRDAKAQYLLAQRGSRYYRARYARGAELQRKQAKMLLEMPDADAVGWAKGRCMPVRNPLDP
;
A
#
# COMPACT_ATOMS: atom_id res chain seq x y z
N MET A 1 -0.10 3.50 -23.50
CA MET A 1 0.98 2.51 -23.32
C MET A 1 2.30 3.25 -23.60
N LEU A 2 2.94 3.84 -22.59
CA LEU A 2 4.19 4.58 -22.80
C LEU A 2 5.36 3.60 -22.65
N ARG A 3 5.83 3.07 -23.79
CA ARG A 3 7.10 2.34 -23.90
C ARG A 3 8.24 3.34 -23.67
N LEU A 4 8.97 3.15 -22.58
CA LEU A 4 10.26 3.79 -22.35
C LEU A 4 11.25 3.27 -23.40
N VAL A 5 11.57 4.11 -24.38
CA VAL A 5 12.64 3.85 -25.35
C VAL A 5 13.97 4.18 -24.67
N CYS A 6 14.79 3.14 -24.46
CA CYS A 6 16.17 3.26 -24.02
C CYS A 6 16.97 4.09 -25.04
N PHE A 7 17.47 5.26 -24.65
CA PHE A 7 18.59 5.89 -25.34
C PHE A 7 19.91 5.34 -24.78
N ARG A 8 20.75 4.86 -25.70
CA ARG A 8 22.01 4.16 -25.43
C ARG A 8 22.93 5.01 -24.53
N ARG A 9 23.51 4.36 -23.50
CA ARG A 9 24.63 4.76 -22.63
C ARG A 9 24.39 5.58 -21.35
N ALA A 10 23.16 5.77 -20.88
CA ALA A 10 22.97 6.19 -19.48
C ALA A 10 21.68 5.63 -18.88
N SER A 11 21.85 4.83 -17.82
CA SER A 11 20.78 4.17 -17.07
C SER A 11 20.19 5.15 -16.05
N TYR A 12 19.25 5.96 -16.48
CA TYR A 12 18.59 6.95 -15.64
C TYR A 12 17.32 6.36 -15.00
N PHE A 13 17.28 6.30 -13.67
CA PHE A 13 16.08 5.93 -12.91
C PHE A 13 15.32 7.19 -12.47
N VAL A 14 14.05 7.28 -12.85
CA VAL A 14 13.13 8.31 -12.34
C VAL A 14 12.63 7.85 -10.98
N GLN A 15 13.05 8.51 -9.90
CA GLN A 15 12.40 8.33 -8.60
C GLN A 15 11.01 8.95 -8.66
N THR A 16 9.98 8.11 -8.73
CA THR A 16 8.63 8.60 -8.39
C THR A 16 8.41 8.36 -6.89
N PRO A 17 8.05 9.39 -6.10
CA PRO A 17 7.83 9.25 -4.65
C PRO A 17 6.56 8.45 -4.31
N PHE A 18 5.98 7.77 -5.29
CA PHE A 18 4.75 7.01 -5.20
C PHE A 18 4.92 5.54 -5.57
N ASP A 19 6.15 5.07 -5.75
CA ASP A 19 6.44 3.63 -5.76
C ASP A 19 5.79 3.05 -4.52
N HIS A 20 4.79 2.24 -4.78
CA HIS A 20 3.74 1.86 -3.85
C HIS A 20 4.36 1.12 -2.68
N GLN A 21 4.78 1.83 -1.62
CA GLN A 21 5.23 1.14 -0.41
C GLN A 21 4.06 0.27 0.04
N PRO A 22 4.17 -1.07 -0.05
CA PRO A 22 3.08 -1.94 0.31
C PRO A 22 2.97 -1.89 1.83
N ILE A 23 2.09 -1.03 2.34
CA ILE A 23 1.75 -1.02 3.76
C ILE A 23 0.79 -2.18 3.98
N ALA A 24 1.17 -3.09 4.87
CA ALA A 24 0.30 -4.18 5.30
C ALA A 24 -0.97 -3.59 5.91
N ILE A 25 -2.10 -3.70 5.20
CA ILE A 25 -3.40 -3.40 5.80
C ILE A 25 -3.64 -4.47 6.86
N PRO A 26 -3.93 -4.10 8.12
CA PRO A 26 -4.22 -5.07 9.16
C PRO A 26 -5.41 -5.91 8.73
N LYS A 27 -5.21 -7.23 8.66
CA LYS A 27 -6.26 -8.19 8.32
C LYS A 27 -7.22 -8.28 9.49
N VAL A 28 -8.50 -8.03 9.25
CA VAL A 28 -9.56 -8.24 10.23
C VAL A 28 -9.78 -9.75 10.37
N VAL A 29 -9.81 -10.24 11.61
CA VAL A 29 -10.03 -11.65 11.92
C VAL A 29 -11.47 -12.04 11.55
N SER A 30 -11.66 -13.21 10.93
CA SER A 30 -13.00 -13.70 10.58
C SER A 30 -13.75 -14.20 11.80
N LEU A 31 -15.09 -14.08 11.79
CA LEU A 31 -15.95 -14.59 12.86
C LEU A 31 -15.65 -16.06 13.19
N SER A 32 -15.47 -16.90 12.17
CA SER A 32 -15.14 -18.31 12.33
C SER A 32 -13.85 -18.52 13.15
N LYS A 33 -12.79 -17.77 12.83
CA LYS A 33 -11.53 -17.85 13.58
C LYS A 33 -11.69 -17.36 15.01
N THR A 34 -12.49 -16.31 15.23
CA THR A 34 -12.74 -15.79 16.56
C THR A 34 -13.53 -16.81 17.41
N VAL A 35 -14.54 -17.46 16.83
CA VAL A 35 -15.31 -18.51 17.49
C VAL A 35 -14.43 -19.73 17.80
N ASP A 36 -13.61 -20.17 16.84
CA ASP A 36 -12.67 -21.29 17.02
C ASP A 36 -11.62 -21.00 18.11
N GLN A 37 -11.23 -19.73 18.31
CA GLN A 37 -10.32 -19.32 19.37
C GLN A 37 -10.96 -19.35 20.76
N ILE A 38 -12.25 -18.99 20.85
CA ILE A 38 -12.99 -18.91 22.12
C ILE A 38 -13.48 -20.30 22.56
N ALA A 39 -14.03 -21.06 21.62
CA ALA A 39 -14.60 -22.37 21.87
C ALA A 39 -14.20 -23.35 20.76
N PRO A 40 -13.02 -24.00 20.87
CA PRO A 40 -12.61 -25.05 19.94
C PRO A 40 -13.60 -26.21 19.98
N SER A 41 -14.31 -26.40 18.86
CA SER A 41 -15.45 -27.31 18.68
C SER A 41 -15.19 -28.80 19.00
N LYS A 42 -13.93 -29.21 19.15
CA LYS A 42 -13.55 -30.62 19.35
C LYS A 42 -13.26 -31.01 20.79
N THR A 43 -13.32 -30.07 21.74
CA THR A 43 -12.74 -30.27 23.09
C THR A 43 -13.68 -30.01 24.27
N ILE A 44 -14.88 -29.43 24.04
CA ILE A 44 -15.68 -28.88 25.14
C ILE A 44 -17.15 -29.32 25.04
N SER A 45 -17.83 -29.45 26.18
CA SER A 45 -19.28 -29.71 26.21
C SER A 45 -20.06 -28.52 25.63
N ARG A 46 -21.22 -28.78 25.04
CA ARG A 46 -22.09 -27.72 24.47
C ARG A 46 -22.47 -26.64 25.48
N ARG A 47 -22.61 -27.01 26.77
CA ARG A 47 -22.96 -26.05 27.83
C ARG A 47 -21.81 -25.10 28.14
N ASP A 48 -20.59 -25.63 28.16
CA ASP A 48 -19.38 -24.86 28.43
C ASP A 48 -18.99 -24.00 27.23
N GLU A 49 -19.20 -24.51 26.00
CA GLU A 49 -19.08 -23.73 24.76
C GLU A 49 -19.97 -22.49 24.78
N VAL A 50 -21.27 -22.65 25.07
CA VAL A 50 -22.21 -21.52 25.15
C VAL A 50 -21.79 -20.52 26.23
N LYS A 51 -21.34 -21.01 27.39
CA LYS A 51 -20.87 -20.16 28.48
C LYS A 51 -19.64 -19.34 28.07
N LEU A 52 -18.64 -19.97 27.46
CA LEU A 52 -17.42 -19.30 26.98
C LEU A 52 -17.73 -18.26 25.89
N LEU A 53 -18.64 -18.59 24.97
CA LEU A 53 -19.07 -17.65 23.94
C LEU A 53 -19.78 -16.44 24.57
N LEU A 54 -20.69 -16.64 25.52
CA LEU A 54 -21.38 -15.52 26.17
C LEU A 54 -20.42 -14.61 26.95
N GLU A 55 -19.38 -15.19 27.56
CA GLU A 55 -18.39 -14.45 28.35
C GLU A 55 -17.37 -13.70 27.47
N GLN A 56 -16.85 -14.33 26.41
CA GLN A 56 -15.69 -13.81 25.67
C GLN A 56 -16.02 -13.20 24.31
N LEU A 57 -17.11 -13.62 23.65
CA LEU A 57 -17.50 -13.12 22.33
C LEU A 57 -17.73 -11.60 22.30
N PRO A 58 -18.37 -10.97 23.32
CA PRO A 58 -18.57 -9.51 23.31
C PRO A 58 -17.25 -8.73 23.26
N ASN A 59 -16.23 -9.19 23.99
CA ASN A 59 -14.91 -8.57 24.00
C ASN A 59 -14.18 -8.80 22.67
N ALA A 60 -14.21 -10.02 22.15
CA ALA A 60 -13.60 -10.32 20.87
C ALA A 60 -14.23 -9.54 19.70
N CYS A 61 -15.55 -9.33 19.72
CA CYS A 61 -16.25 -8.46 18.77
C CYS A 61 -15.83 -6.99 18.89
N ARG A 62 -15.57 -6.51 20.11
CA ARG A 62 -15.09 -5.15 20.34
C ARG A 62 -13.69 -4.95 19.75
N ASP A 63 -12.80 -5.91 19.96
CA ASP A 63 -11.43 -5.87 19.44
C ASP A 63 -11.41 -5.97 17.91
N ALA A 64 -12.22 -6.87 17.34
CA ALA A 64 -12.39 -6.98 15.89
C ALA A 64 -12.90 -5.66 15.27
N LYS A 65 -13.84 -4.98 15.95
CA LYS A 65 -14.33 -3.66 15.52
C LYS A 65 -13.23 -2.60 15.56
N ALA A 66 -12.40 -2.58 16.61
CA ALA A 66 -11.28 -1.65 16.70
C ALA A 66 -10.26 -1.87 15.55
N GLN A 67 -9.92 -3.13 15.27
CA GLN A 67 -9.04 -3.50 14.15
C GLN A 67 -9.64 -3.09 12.79
N TYR A 68 -10.94 -3.33 12.60
CA TYR A 68 -11.65 -2.92 11.38
C TYR A 68 -11.59 -1.40 11.16
N LEU A 69 -11.83 -0.59 12.20
CA LEU A 69 -11.76 0.87 12.09
C LEU A 69 -10.36 1.35 11.75
N LEU A 70 -9.32 0.72 12.31
CA LEU A 70 -7.92 1.03 12.00
C LEU A 70 -7.59 0.68 10.53
N ALA A 71 -8.01 -0.50 10.06
CA ALA A 71 -7.86 -0.89 8.66
C ALA A 71 -8.61 0.07 7.71
N GLN A 72 -9.81 0.49 8.07
CA GLN A 72 -10.59 1.45 7.29
C GLN A 72 -9.90 2.82 7.22
N ARG A 73 -9.35 3.31 8.34
CA ARG A 73 -8.58 4.56 8.40
C ARG A 73 -7.33 4.46 7.53
N GLY A 74 -6.58 3.36 7.62
CA GLY A 74 -5.41 3.09 6.78
C GLY A 74 -5.76 3.09 5.29
N SER A 75 -6.85 2.41 4.91
CA SER A 75 -7.32 2.38 3.51
C SER A 75 -7.71 3.77 3.00
N ARG A 76 -8.45 4.57 3.78
CA ARG A 76 -8.83 5.94 3.39
C ARG A 76 -7.59 6.82 3.21
N TYR A 77 -6.65 6.78 4.15
CA TYR A 77 -5.40 7.52 4.06
C TYR A 77 -4.62 7.15 2.78
N TYR A 78 -4.49 5.85 2.48
CA TYR A 78 -3.79 5.39 1.28
C TYR A 78 -4.48 5.85 0.00
N ARG A 79 -5.81 5.70 -0.11
CA ARG A 79 -6.56 6.15 -1.29
C ARG A 79 -6.39 7.65 -1.52
N ALA A 80 -6.46 8.45 -0.46
CA ALA A 80 -6.23 9.89 -0.55
C ALA A 80 -4.79 10.22 -0.98
N ARG A 81 -3.79 9.53 -0.44
CA ARG A 81 -2.38 9.72 -0.83
C ARG A 81 -2.12 9.28 -2.27
N TYR A 82 -2.68 8.15 -2.70
CA TYR A 82 -2.60 7.66 -4.06
C TYR A 82 -3.27 8.62 -5.05
N ALA A 83 -4.48 9.12 -4.74
CA ALA A 83 -5.16 10.11 -5.56
C ALA A 83 -4.33 11.38 -5.73
N ARG A 84 -3.77 11.92 -4.64
CA ARG A 84 -2.85 13.07 -4.69
C ARG A 84 -1.61 12.79 -5.53
N GLY A 85 -1.03 11.59 -5.41
CA GLY A 85 0.12 11.19 -6.22
C GLY A 85 -0.20 11.09 -7.71
N ALA A 86 -1.34 10.51 -8.05
CA ALA A 86 -1.83 10.43 -9.42
C ALA A 86 -2.12 11.82 -10.00
N GLU A 87 -2.70 12.73 -9.21
CA GLU A 87 -2.91 14.13 -9.63
C GLU A 87 -1.60 14.86 -9.88
N LEU A 88 -0.61 14.70 -9.00
CA LEU A 88 0.72 15.28 -9.17
C LEU A 88 1.39 14.75 -10.44
N GLN A 89 1.33 13.43 -10.67
CA GLN A 89 1.85 12.81 -11.89
C GLN A 89 1.16 13.34 -13.14
N ARG A 90 -0.18 13.51 -13.12
CA ARG A 90 -0.91 14.12 -14.25
C ARG A 90 -0.46 15.55 -14.52
N LYS A 91 -0.30 16.37 -13.47
CA LYS A 91 0.18 17.76 -13.60
C LYS A 91 1.59 17.81 -14.18
N GLN A 92 2.48 16.95 -13.70
CA GLN A 92 3.85 16.84 -14.22
C GLN A 92 3.87 16.36 -15.67
N ALA A 93 3.06 15.37 -16.02
CA ALA A 93 2.95 14.89 -17.40
C ALA A 93 2.45 16.00 -18.34
N LYS A 94 1.45 16.78 -17.91
CA LYS A 94 0.95 17.93 -18.69
C LYS A 94 2.05 18.99 -18.88
N MET A 95 2.75 19.36 -17.80
CA MET A 95 3.87 20.30 -17.86
C MET A 95 4.97 19.84 -18.83
N LEU A 96 5.32 18.55 -18.84
CA LEU A 96 6.34 17.99 -19.73
C LEU A 96 5.91 17.99 -21.20
N LEU A 97 4.62 17.77 -21.48
CA LEU A 97 4.08 17.82 -22.84
C LEU A 97 4.07 19.24 -23.41
N GLU A 98 3.98 20.25 -22.54
CA GLU A 98 3.96 21.67 -22.92
C GLU A 98 5.37 22.29 -22.99
N MET A 99 6.40 21.55 -22.58
CA MET A 99 7.78 22.03 -22.47
C MET A 99 8.58 21.76 -23.75
N PRO A 100 9.50 22.66 -24.16
CA PRO A 100 10.44 22.40 -25.24
C PRO A 100 11.35 21.19 -24.94
N ASP A 101 11.70 20.42 -25.96
CA ASP A 101 12.46 19.17 -25.81
C ASP A 101 13.80 19.35 -25.05
N ALA A 102 14.50 20.46 -25.27
CA ALA A 102 15.76 20.76 -24.57
C ALA A 102 15.57 20.90 -23.05
N ASP A 103 14.50 21.58 -22.64
CA ASP A 103 14.17 21.80 -21.24
C ASP A 103 13.62 20.53 -20.59
N ALA A 104 12.86 19.72 -21.34
CA ALA A 104 12.37 18.42 -20.89
C ALA A 104 13.54 17.45 -20.61
N VAL A 105 14.57 17.44 -21.47
CA VAL A 105 15.80 16.66 -21.27
C VAL A 105 16.59 17.17 -20.05
N GLY A 106 16.69 18.49 -19.87
CA GLY A 106 17.32 19.09 -18.69
C GLY A 106 16.60 18.71 -17.39
N TRP A 107 15.28 18.79 -17.39
CA TRP A 107 14.43 18.36 -16.28
C TRP A 107 14.60 16.87 -15.97
N ALA A 108 14.61 16.01 -16.99
CA ALA A 108 14.78 14.57 -16.81
C ALA A 108 16.12 14.25 -16.15
N LYS A 109 17.22 14.87 -16.61
CA LYS A 109 18.55 14.72 -16.01
C LYS A 109 18.58 15.18 -14.55
N GLY A 110 17.96 16.30 -14.23
CA GLY A 110 17.88 16.81 -12.86
C GLY A 110 17.08 15.94 -11.89
N ARG A 111 16.21 15.05 -12.41
CA ARG A 111 15.42 14.09 -11.60
C ARG A 111 16.09 12.75 -11.39
N CYS A 112 17.18 12.48 -12.09
CA CYS A 112 17.86 11.20 -11.98
C CYS A 112 18.97 11.26 -10.94
N MET A 113 19.11 10.21 -10.14
CA MET A 113 20.29 10.08 -9.29
C MET A 113 21.48 9.62 -10.15
N PRO A 114 22.67 10.20 -9.95
CA PRO A 114 23.88 9.70 -10.60
C PRO A 114 24.16 8.28 -10.10
N VAL A 115 23.98 7.29 -10.97
CA VAL A 115 24.35 5.90 -10.69
C VAL A 115 25.74 5.69 -11.26
N ARG A 116 26.69 5.27 -10.41
CA ARG A 116 28.02 4.86 -10.88
C ARG A 116 27.84 3.70 -11.85
N ASN A 117 28.41 3.82 -13.04
CA ASN A 117 28.35 2.77 -14.05
C ASN A 117 29.00 1.50 -13.45
N PRO A 118 28.26 0.39 -13.30
CA PRO A 118 28.83 -0.83 -12.72
C PRO A 118 29.89 -1.48 -13.61
N LEU A 119 30.08 -0.99 -14.84
CA LEU A 119 31.08 -1.43 -15.79
C LEU A 119 32.31 -0.50 -15.87
N ASP A 120 32.29 0.64 -15.19
CA ASP A 120 33.47 1.50 -15.03
C ASP A 120 34.10 1.21 -13.65
N PRO A 121 35.38 0.77 -13.58
CA PRO A 121 36.04 0.41 -12.32
C PRO A 121 36.18 1.57 -11.32
#